data_AF-A0A9Q1M6K6-F1
#
_entry.id   AF-A0A9Q1M6K6-F1
#
_cell.length_a   1.000
_cell.length_b   1.000
_cell.length_c   1.000
_cell.angle_alpha   90.00
_cell.angle_beta   90.00
_cell.angle_gamma   90.00
#
_symmetry.space_group_name_H-M   'P 1'
#
loop_
_entity.id
_entity.type
_entity.pdbx_description
1 polymer ?
#
loop_
_entity_poly.entity_id
_entity_poly.type
_entity_poly.pdbx_seq_one_letter_code
_entity_poly.pdbx_strand_id
1 'polypeptide(L)'
;MLPGVAQVGISTSLQHLKGLTTGGLPTFIDVGNSFGAPAIIEDNLIYQMAKNGKRVVMMGDDTWVQLFPHHFNISHPFPSFNVKDLDTVDNGCIEHLFPYLYNEDWDVLIAHFLGVDHAGHIFSVDSTEMIEKLDQYNGVLEKVVDVLESQSGPGGLHENTLLLVMGDHGQTINGDHGGGAPEEVETSLFAMSLQKHPSSSLPTETDSSSCRLHMERRKICTSSIDQLDFAATVSALLGIPYPFGSIGRVNPELYALAAGTWNLDNFTPESGINLSRLERWMQNYVNVLCMNTWQVKRYIDVYSASSVIGFSDKDMSHVSDLYAQARDIWLHTKEDVTSLPQLN
;
A
#
# COMPACT_ATOMS: atom_id res chain seq x y z
N MET A 1 29.83 -33.81 -8.17
CA MET A 1 28.37 -33.73 -8.03
C MET A 1 28.08 -32.25 -7.96
N LEU A 2 27.51 -31.67 -9.02
CA LEU A 2 27.29 -30.23 -9.14
C LEU A 2 26.32 -29.79 -8.03
N PRO A 3 26.66 -28.78 -7.21
CA PRO A 3 25.67 -28.15 -6.35
C PRO A 3 24.67 -27.44 -7.28
N GLY A 4 23.41 -27.85 -7.18
CA GLY A 4 22.33 -27.29 -7.95
C GLY A 4 22.16 -25.81 -7.63
N VAL A 5 22.13 -25.00 -8.68
CA VAL A 5 21.62 -23.64 -8.66
C VAL A 5 20.15 -23.75 -8.23
N ALA A 6 19.79 -23.14 -7.09
CA ALA A 6 18.40 -22.92 -6.75
C ALA A 6 17.77 -22.14 -7.90
N GLN A 7 16.73 -22.71 -8.50
CA GLN A 7 16.00 -22.10 -9.59
C GLN A 7 15.31 -20.85 -9.05
N VAL A 8 15.68 -19.69 -9.61
CA VAL A 8 15.19 -18.34 -9.32
C VAL A 8 13.67 -18.36 -9.11
N GLY A 9 13.24 -18.03 -7.90
CA GLY A 9 11.85 -18.13 -7.48
C GLY A 9 11.07 -16.87 -7.80
N ILE A 10 10.48 -16.79 -9.00
CA ILE A 10 9.31 -15.94 -9.31
C ILE A 10 8.19 -16.13 -8.27
N SER A 11 8.27 -17.21 -7.48
CA SER A 11 7.35 -17.57 -6.41
C SER A 11 7.26 -16.59 -5.24
N THR A 12 8.31 -15.85 -4.92
CA THR A 12 8.39 -15.09 -3.66
C THR A 12 7.88 -13.66 -3.85
N SER A 13 8.38 -12.92 -4.84
CA SER A 13 7.82 -11.62 -5.23
C SER A 13 6.34 -11.77 -5.61
N LEU A 14 5.94 -12.87 -6.26
CA LEU A 14 4.52 -13.18 -6.52
C LEU A 14 3.70 -13.30 -5.22
N GLN A 15 4.21 -14.00 -4.21
CA GLN A 15 3.50 -14.15 -2.93
C GLN A 15 3.36 -12.82 -2.21
N HIS A 16 4.41 -11.99 -2.22
CA HIS A 16 4.37 -10.67 -1.61
C HIS A 16 3.47 -9.73 -2.41
N LEU A 17 3.54 -9.69 -3.75
CA LEU A 17 2.61 -8.90 -4.57
C LEU A 17 1.16 -9.35 -4.40
N LYS A 18 0.90 -10.66 -4.27
CA LYS A 18 -0.45 -11.17 -3.96
C LYS A 18 -0.91 -10.70 -2.59
N GLY A 19 -0.11 -10.87 -1.53
CA GLY A 19 -0.45 -10.39 -0.19
C GLY A 19 -0.66 -8.88 -0.14
N LEU A 20 0.23 -8.12 -0.78
CA LEU A 20 0.22 -6.66 -0.85
C LEU A 20 -1.05 -6.13 -1.54
N THR A 21 -1.47 -6.76 -2.64
CA THR A 21 -2.61 -6.30 -3.44
C THR A 21 -3.95 -6.87 -2.97
N THR A 22 -3.99 -8.04 -2.33
CA THR A 22 -5.24 -8.62 -1.80
C THR A 22 -5.53 -8.21 -0.36
N GLY A 23 -4.50 -7.88 0.43
CA GLY A 23 -4.62 -7.66 1.88
C GLY A 23 -4.97 -8.94 2.65
N GLY A 24 -4.83 -10.10 2.02
CA GLY A 24 -5.14 -11.42 2.58
C GLY A 24 -3.88 -12.20 2.95
N LEU A 25 -4.04 -13.20 3.83
CA LEU A 25 -2.95 -14.13 4.15
C LEU A 25 -2.70 -15.09 2.98
N PRO A 26 -1.44 -15.38 2.62
CA PRO A 26 -1.14 -16.45 1.67
C PRO A 26 -1.68 -17.79 2.16
N THR A 27 -2.41 -18.53 1.31
CA THR A 27 -2.88 -19.88 1.65
C THR A 27 -1.83 -20.93 1.24
N PHE A 28 -1.87 -22.12 1.85
CA PHE A 28 -0.96 -23.23 1.49
C PHE A 28 -1.07 -23.65 0.01
N ILE A 29 -2.25 -23.46 -0.61
CA ILE A 29 -2.47 -23.72 -2.05
C ILE A 29 -1.74 -22.67 -2.91
N ASP A 30 -1.63 -21.43 -2.43
CA ASP A 30 -0.94 -20.35 -3.15
C ASP A 30 0.55 -20.62 -3.28
N VAL A 31 1.17 -21.23 -2.27
CA VAL A 31 2.60 -21.62 -2.30
C VAL A 31 2.88 -22.69 -3.36
N GLY A 32 1.92 -23.59 -3.61
CA GLY A 32 2.05 -24.66 -4.61
C GLY A 32 1.81 -24.21 -6.06
N ASN A 33 1.00 -23.17 -6.28
CA ASN A 33 0.65 -22.65 -7.60
C ASN A 33 1.61 -21.55 -8.11
N SER A 34 2.58 -21.12 -7.30
CA SER A 34 3.60 -20.13 -7.65
C SER A 34 4.53 -20.54 -8.83
N PHE A 35 4.50 -21.80 -9.28
CA PHE A 35 5.29 -22.29 -10.41
C PHE A 35 4.59 -21.97 -11.75
N GLY A 36 4.76 -20.74 -12.24
CA GLY A 36 4.31 -20.32 -13.58
C GLY A 36 3.43 -19.06 -13.64
N ALA A 37 3.40 -18.26 -12.57
CA ALA A 37 2.64 -17.02 -12.42
C ALA A 37 1.20 -17.06 -12.98
N PRO A 38 0.31 -17.90 -12.42
CA PRO A 38 -1.10 -17.83 -12.76
C PRO A 38 -1.68 -16.47 -12.33
N ALA A 39 -2.61 -15.94 -13.12
CA ALA A 39 -3.32 -14.71 -12.80
C ALA A 39 -3.96 -14.77 -11.39
N ILE A 40 -3.91 -13.66 -10.67
CA ILE A 40 -4.59 -13.51 -9.37
C ILE A 40 -6.08 -13.35 -9.65
N ILE A 41 -6.85 -14.38 -9.30
CA ILE A 41 -8.31 -14.42 -9.54
C ILE A 41 -9.11 -13.86 -8.36
N GLU A 42 -8.49 -13.79 -7.18
CA GLU A 42 -9.10 -13.19 -6.01
C GLU A 42 -9.28 -11.68 -6.20
N ASP A 43 -10.29 -11.14 -5.52
CA ASP A 43 -10.50 -9.70 -5.47
C ASP A 43 -9.25 -9.02 -4.89
N ASN A 44 -8.77 -7.97 -5.56
CA ASN A 44 -7.51 -7.32 -5.26
C ASN A 44 -7.57 -5.83 -5.62
N LEU A 45 -6.60 -5.07 -5.11
CA LEU A 45 -6.51 -3.62 -5.24
C LEU A 45 -6.49 -3.18 -6.71
N ILE A 46 -5.73 -3.85 -7.58
CA ILE A 46 -5.58 -3.48 -8.99
C ILE A 46 -6.89 -3.71 -9.75
N TYR A 47 -7.57 -4.84 -9.48
CA TYR A 47 -8.92 -5.08 -9.99
C TYR A 47 -9.92 -4.01 -9.52
N GLN A 48 -9.89 -3.64 -8.23
CA GLN A 48 -10.77 -2.60 -7.69
C GLN A 48 -10.49 -1.22 -8.32
N MET A 49 -9.24 -0.87 -8.59
CA MET A 49 -8.89 0.35 -9.32
C MET A 49 -9.55 0.34 -10.71
N ALA A 50 -9.31 -0.71 -11.50
CA ALA A 50 -9.84 -0.83 -12.86
C ALA A 50 -11.37 -0.83 -12.89
N LYS A 51 -12.01 -1.61 -12.00
CA LYS A 51 -13.47 -1.72 -11.89
C LYS A 51 -14.15 -0.39 -11.54
N ASN A 52 -13.46 0.45 -10.77
CA ASN A 52 -13.96 1.77 -10.37
C ASN A 52 -13.46 2.89 -11.27
N GLY A 53 -13.04 2.55 -12.50
CA GLY A 53 -12.73 3.52 -13.55
C GLY A 53 -11.44 4.31 -13.34
N LYS A 54 -10.56 3.87 -12.43
CA LYS A 54 -9.24 4.49 -12.27
C LYS A 54 -8.37 4.17 -13.47
N ARG A 55 -7.65 5.18 -13.97
CA ARG A 55 -6.66 5.05 -15.04
C ARG A 55 -5.34 4.58 -14.45
N VAL A 56 -5.06 3.29 -14.53
CA VAL A 56 -3.85 2.67 -13.98
C VAL A 56 -2.82 2.48 -15.09
N VAL A 57 -1.63 3.05 -14.89
CA VAL A 57 -0.48 2.87 -15.76
C VAL A 57 0.58 2.05 -15.02
N MET A 58 1.08 0.98 -15.64
CA MET A 58 2.09 0.11 -15.07
C MET A 58 3.33 0.03 -15.97
N MET A 59 4.52 0.08 -15.39
CA MET A 59 5.79 -0.16 -16.06
C MET A 59 6.72 -0.97 -15.18
N GLY A 60 7.47 -1.90 -15.77
CA GLY A 60 8.39 -2.77 -15.03
C GLY A 60 8.29 -4.24 -15.44
N ASP A 61 8.52 -5.13 -14.48
CA ASP A 61 8.52 -6.58 -14.66
C ASP A 61 7.22 -7.10 -15.32
N ASP A 62 7.36 -7.86 -16.41
CA ASP A 62 6.25 -8.49 -17.14
C ASP A 62 5.39 -9.46 -16.30
N THR A 63 5.85 -9.87 -15.13
CA THR A 63 5.08 -10.63 -14.14
C THR A 63 3.80 -9.88 -13.74
N TRP A 64 3.80 -8.55 -13.67
CA TRP A 64 2.61 -7.78 -13.30
C TRP A 64 1.46 -7.96 -14.29
N VAL A 65 1.74 -7.99 -15.61
CA VAL A 65 0.70 -8.19 -16.62
C VAL A 65 0.20 -9.63 -16.67
N GLN A 66 1.02 -10.59 -16.19
CA GLN A 66 0.61 -11.98 -15.98
C GLN A 66 -0.29 -12.12 -14.75
N LEU A 67 0.04 -11.44 -13.65
CA LEU A 67 -0.72 -11.46 -12.40
C LEU A 67 -2.06 -10.72 -12.49
N PHE A 68 -2.11 -9.58 -13.19
CA PHE A 68 -3.27 -8.70 -13.28
C PHE A 68 -3.70 -8.47 -14.74
N PRO A 69 -4.05 -9.54 -15.49
CA PRO A 69 -4.38 -9.43 -16.90
C PRO A 69 -5.57 -8.51 -17.10
N HIS A 70 -5.44 -7.55 -18.03
CA HIS A 70 -6.49 -6.59 -18.40
C HIS A 70 -6.89 -5.57 -17.31
N HIS A 71 -6.14 -5.42 -16.22
CA HIS A 71 -6.44 -4.42 -15.19
C HIS A 71 -5.70 -3.09 -15.38
N PHE A 72 -4.73 -3.00 -16.30
CA PHE A 72 -4.04 -1.75 -16.62
C PHE A 72 -4.61 -1.08 -17.86
N ASN A 73 -4.77 0.23 -17.81
CA ASN A 73 -5.14 1.03 -18.99
C ASN A 73 -3.99 1.07 -19.99
N ILE A 74 -2.77 1.23 -19.48
CA ILE A 74 -1.53 1.18 -20.26
C ILE A 74 -0.50 0.39 -19.44
N SER A 75 0.22 -0.52 -20.10
CA SER A 75 1.30 -1.28 -19.49
C SER A 75 2.55 -1.26 -20.38
N HIS A 76 3.72 -1.07 -19.76
CA HIS A 76 5.04 -1.17 -20.39
C HIS A 76 5.84 -2.30 -19.72
N PRO A 77 5.58 -3.57 -20.08
CA PRO A 77 6.23 -4.72 -19.46
C PRO A 77 7.61 -5.00 -20.06
N PHE A 78 8.56 -5.40 -19.22
CA PHE A 78 9.92 -5.76 -19.59
C PHE A 78 10.25 -7.20 -19.14
N PRO A 79 11.00 -7.99 -19.95
CA PRO A 79 11.39 -9.35 -19.58
C PRO A 79 12.25 -9.37 -18.30
N SER A 80 11.85 -10.17 -17.32
CA SER A 80 12.47 -10.21 -15.98
C SER A 80 13.27 -11.48 -15.67
N PHE A 81 13.10 -12.55 -16.45
CA PHE A 81 13.71 -13.85 -16.15
C PHE A 81 15.25 -13.89 -16.14
N ASN A 82 15.92 -12.93 -16.77
CA ASN A 82 17.38 -12.90 -16.83
C ASN A 82 17.97 -12.17 -15.61
N VAL A 83 18.26 -12.91 -14.55
CA VAL A 83 18.86 -12.38 -13.31
C VAL A 83 20.22 -11.68 -13.48
N LYS A 84 20.90 -11.85 -14.62
CA LYS A 84 22.16 -11.12 -14.90
C LYS A 84 21.93 -9.73 -15.48
N ASP A 85 20.70 -9.42 -15.86
CA ASP A 85 20.32 -8.12 -16.37
C ASP A 85 19.87 -7.22 -15.21
N LEU A 86 20.67 -6.22 -14.89
CA LEU A 86 20.34 -5.26 -13.83
C LEU A 86 19.64 -4.00 -14.38
N ASP A 87 19.49 -3.87 -15.69
CA ASP A 87 19.33 -2.56 -16.33
C ASP A 87 18.09 -2.44 -17.21
N THR A 88 17.68 -3.51 -17.91
CA THR A 88 16.59 -3.40 -18.91
C THR A 88 15.28 -2.95 -18.27
N VAL A 89 14.88 -3.57 -17.16
CA VAL A 89 13.64 -3.23 -16.47
C VAL A 89 13.71 -1.81 -15.88
N ASP A 90 14.81 -1.48 -15.21
CA ASP A 90 15.00 -0.20 -14.54
C ASP A 90 15.05 0.96 -15.54
N ASN A 91 15.80 0.82 -16.63
CA ASN A 91 15.88 1.83 -17.68
C ASN A 91 14.54 1.99 -18.40
N GLY A 92 13.81 0.90 -18.61
CA GLY A 92 12.44 0.92 -19.14
C GLY A 92 11.47 1.69 -18.24
N CYS A 93 11.52 1.43 -16.92
CA CYS A 93 10.78 2.21 -15.94
C CYS A 93 11.13 3.71 -16.02
N ILE A 94 12.42 4.05 -16.06
CA ILE A 94 12.91 5.43 -16.15
C ILE A 94 12.41 6.11 -17.44
N GLU A 95 12.51 5.43 -18.58
CA GLU A 95 12.10 5.95 -19.89
C GLU A 95 10.62 6.35 -19.90
N HIS A 96 9.76 5.53 -19.29
CA HIS A 96 8.31 5.76 -19.29
C HIS A 96 7.83 6.64 -18.13
N LEU A 97 8.44 6.55 -16.94
CA LEU A 97 7.98 7.23 -15.73
C LEU A 97 7.92 8.75 -15.90
N PHE A 98 9.03 9.35 -16.34
CA PHE A 98 9.13 10.81 -16.40
C PHE A 98 8.13 11.47 -17.36
N PRO A 99 7.89 10.96 -18.59
CA PRO A 99 6.82 11.46 -19.44
C PRO A 99 5.43 11.49 -18.78
N TYR A 100 5.07 10.50 -17.96
CA TYR A 100 3.80 10.47 -17.24
C TYR A 100 3.70 11.52 -16.13
N LEU A 101 4.82 11.92 -15.52
CA LEU A 101 4.86 13.01 -14.53
C LEU A 101 4.62 14.40 -15.13
N TYR A 102 4.44 14.53 -16.45
CA TYR A 102 4.12 15.80 -17.11
C TYR A 102 2.76 15.77 -17.83
N ASN A 103 1.90 14.79 -17.53
CA ASN A 103 0.54 14.71 -18.07
C ASN A 103 -0.48 14.25 -17.02
N GLU A 104 -1.77 14.51 -17.28
CA GLU A 104 -2.91 14.20 -16.39
C GLU A 104 -3.58 12.86 -16.72
N ASP A 105 -3.00 12.04 -17.61
CA ASP A 105 -3.66 10.86 -18.19
C ASP A 105 -3.54 9.58 -17.34
N TRP A 106 -3.48 9.74 -16.02
CA TRP A 106 -3.43 8.63 -15.06
C TRP A 106 -4.03 9.05 -13.71
N ASP A 107 -4.54 8.06 -12.97
CA ASP A 107 -4.95 8.22 -11.56
C ASP A 107 -4.02 7.42 -10.63
N VAL A 108 -3.40 6.35 -11.13
CA VAL A 108 -2.39 5.55 -10.43
C VAL A 108 -1.25 5.21 -11.39
N LEU A 109 -0.02 5.52 -10.99
CA LEU A 109 1.20 5.22 -11.72
C LEU A 109 2.05 4.23 -10.92
N ILE A 110 2.36 3.07 -11.51
CA ILE A 110 3.13 2.00 -10.87
C ILE A 110 4.41 1.79 -11.67
N ALA A 111 5.56 2.01 -11.06
CA ALA A 111 6.87 1.70 -11.63
C ALA A 111 7.57 0.65 -10.75
N HIS A 112 7.72 -0.56 -11.28
CA HIS A 112 8.30 -1.70 -10.57
C HIS A 112 9.72 -1.97 -11.06
N PHE A 113 10.71 -1.46 -10.32
CA PHE A 113 12.12 -1.68 -10.58
C PHE A 113 12.56 -3.07 -10.12
N LEU A 114 13.63 -3.62 -10.72
CA LEU A 114 14.06 -5.00 -10.50
C LEU A 114 15.57 -5.14 -10.26
N GLY A 115 16.38 -4.17 -10.71
CA GLY A 115 17.84 -4.30 -10.69
C GLY A 115 18.45 -4.54 -9.30
N VAL A 116 17.87 -4.00 -8.23
CA VAL A 116 18.28 -4.28 -6.84
C VAL A 116 18.11 -5.75 -6.47
N ASP A 117 16.99 -6.39 -6.82
CA ASP A 117 16.79 -7.81 -6.52
C ASP A 117 17.85 -8.68 -7.22
N HIS A 118 18.03 -8.43 -8.53
CA HIS A 118 19.03 -9.13 -9.32
C HIS A 118 20.47 -8.88 -8.84
N ALA A 119 20.80 -7.66 -8.41
CA ALA A 119 22.10 -7.34 -7.85
C ALA A 119 22.38 -8.16 -6.58
N GLY A 120 21.38 -8.29 -5.71
CA GLY A 120 21.43 -9.16 -4.53
C GLY A 120 21.75 -10.60 -4.89
N HIS A 121 21.01 -11.21 -5.82
CA HIS A 121 21.21 -12.60 -6.24
C HIS A 121 22.59 -12.88 -6.86
N ILE A 122 23.08 -11.97 -7.71
CA ILE A 122 24.29 -12.22 -8.50
C ILE A 122 25.55 -11.80 -7.76
N PHE A 123 25.49 -10.70 -7.03
CA PHE A 123 26.67 -10.06 -6.46
C PHE A 123 26.65 -10.01 -4.93
N SER A 124 25.56 -10.40 -4.26
CA SER A 124 25.26 -10.19 -2.83
C SER A 124 24.93 -8.74 -2.48
N VAL A 125 24.32 -8.53 -1.30
CA VAL A 125 23.82 -7.20 -0.89
C VAL A 125 24.93 -6.21 -0.51
N ASP A 126 26.15 -6.68 -0.23
CA ASP A 126 27.32 -5.83 0.11
C ASP A 126 28.25 -5.61 -1.10
N SER A 127 27.69 -5.63 -2.31
CA SER A 127 28.42 -5.50 -3.55
C SER A 127 28.49 -4.06 -4.07
N THR A 128 29.46 -3.82 -4.96
CA THR A 128 29.53 -2.52 -5.65
C THR A 128 28.32 -2.34 -6.57
N GLU A 129 27.86 -3.42 -7.20
CA GLU A 129 26.69 -3.44 -8.08
C GLU A 129 25.40 -3.10 -7.32
N MET A 130 25.23 -3.60 -6.09
CA MET A 130 24.11 -3.19 -5.23
C MET A 130 24.16 -1.69 -4.90
N ILE A 131 25.34 -1.16 -4.55
CA ILE A 131 25.53 0.27 -4.27
C ILE A 131 25.18 1.11 -5.50
N GLU A 132 25.69 0.74 -6.68
CA GLU A 132 25.41 1.44 -7.94
C GLU A 132 23.91 1.45 -8.28
N LYS A 133 23.20 0.34 -8.02
CA LYS A 133 21.74 0.25 -8.21
C LYS A 133 20.96 1.11 -7.22
N LEU A 134 21.35 1.11 -5.95
CA LEU A 134 20.74 1.97 -4.93
C LEU A 134 20.98 3.46 -5.23
N ASP A 135 22.18 3.82 -5.70
CA ASP A 135 22.50 5.18 -6.13
C ASP A 135 21.67 5.60 -7.36
N GLN A 136 21.47 4.69 -8.33
CA GLN A 136 20.56 4.91 -9.45
C GLN A 136 19.14 5.17 -8.96
N TYR A 137 18.61 4.33 -8.06
CA TYR A 137 17.25 4.48 -7.53
C TYR A 137 17.10 5.80 -6.78
N ASN A 138 18.06 6.16 -5.91
CA ASN A 138 18.06 7.43 -5.21
C ASN A 138 18.03 8.62 -6.20
N GLY A 139 18.88 8.61 -7.22
CA GLY A 139 18.89 9.66 -8.24
C GLY A 139 17.61 9.73 -9.09
N VAL A 140 16.90 8.62 -9.27
CA VAL A 140 15.56 8.61 -9.89
C VAL A 140 14.53 9.19 -8.94
N LEU A 141 14.52 8.77 -7.67
CA LEU A 141 13.61 9.29 -6.65
C LEU A 141 13.75 10.80 -6.47
N GLU A 142 14.97 11.32 -6.37
CA GLU A 142 15.24 12.76 -6.27
C GLU A 142 14.59 13.52 -7.42
N LYS A 143 14.76 13.05 -8.66
CA LYS A 143 14.13 13.66 -9.83
C LYS A 143 12.61 13.55 -9.80
N VAL A 144 12.04 12.43 -9.34
CA VAL A 144 10.59 12.29 -9.18
C VAL A 144 10.08 13.33 -8.20
N VAL A 145 10.73 13.45 -7.04
CA VAL A 145 10.39 14.43 -6.00
C VAL A 145 10.48 15.86 -6.56
N ASP A 146 11.55 16.21 -7.26
CA ASP A 146 11.72 17.54 -7.89
C ASP A 146 10.55 17.87 -8.85
N VAL A 147 10.11 16.90 -9.65
CA VAL A 147 8.99 17.09 -10.59
C VAL A 147 7.67 17.27 -9.84
N LEU A 148 7.43 16.46 -8.81
CA LEU A 148 6.23 16.61 -7.97
C LEU A 148 6.22 17.98 -7.27
N GLU A 149 7.32 18.39 -6.66
CA GLU A 149 7.46 19.66 -5.96
C GLU A 149 7.24 20.85 -6.90
N SER A 150 7.89 20.85 -8.06
CA SER A 150 7.80 21.95 -9.04
C SER A 150 6.39 22.17 -9.60
N GLN A 151 5.50 21.18 -9.51
CA GLN A 151 4.14 21.23 -10.04
C GLN A 151 3.05 21.05 -8.96
N SER A 152 3.39 21.21 -7.68
CA SER A 152 2.48 21.00 -6.54
C SER A 152 1.65 22.22 -6.11
N GLY A 153 1.85 23.37 -6.75
CA GLY A 153 1.08 24.59 -6.45
C GLY A 153 -0.42 24.43 -6.71
N PRO A 154 -1.28 25.35 -6.20
CA PRO A 154 -2.72 25.30 -6.43
C PRO A 154 -3.08 25.26 -7.93
N GLY A 155 -3.86 24.27 -8.34
CA GLY A 155 -4.18 23.99 -9.74
C GLY A 155 -3.03 23.40 -10.57
N GLY A 156 -1.93 23.03 -9.94
CA GLY A 156 -0.79 22.36 -10.56
C GLY A 156 -1.04 20.86 -10.75
N LEU A 157 -0.28 20.26 -11.67
CA LEU A 157 -0.42 18.86 -12.07
C LEU A 157 -0.35 17.88 -10.88
N HIS A 158 0.50 18.20 -9.90
CA HIS A 158 0.77 17.36 -8.74
C HIS A 158 0.25 17.98 -7.44
N GLU A 159 -0.76 18.85 -7.52
CA GLU A 159 -1.41 19.43 -6.34
C GLU A 159 -1.87 18.33 -5.38
N ASN A 160 -2.48 17.25 -5.88
CA ASN A 160 -3.08 16.20 -5.05
C ASN A 160 -2.42 14.82 -5.25
N THR A 161 -1.10 14.78 -5.46
CA THR A 161 -0.34 13.54 -5.66
C THR A 161 0.26 13.03 -4.34
N LEU A 162 0.12 11.72 -4.09
CA LEU A 162 0.81 10.99 -3.03
C LEU A 162 1.86 10.09 -3.68
N LEU A 163 3.12 10.24 -3.27
CA LEU A 163 4.21 9.34 -3.64
C LEU A 163 4.36 8.26 -2.58
N LEU A 164 4.34 7.01 -3.01
CA LEU A 164 4.68 5.85 -2.18
C LEU A 164 5.86 5.12 -2.84
N VAL A 165 6.92 4.90 -2.09
CA VAL A 165 8.07 4.09 -2.50
C VAL A 165 8.30 3.03 -1.45
N MET A 166 8.30 1.77 -1.86
CA MET A 166 8.48 0.65 -0.96
C MET A 166 9.13 -0.53 -1.67
N GLY A 167 9.82 -1.38 -0.91
CA GLY A 167 10.11 -2.73 -1.38
C GLY A 167 8.90 -3.64 -1.18
N ASP A 168 8.76 -4.64 -2.04
CA ASP A 168 7.77 -5.72 -1.89
C ASP A 168 8.30 -6.86 -1.00
N HIS A 169 9.61 -7.07 -0.97
CA HIS A 169 10.31 -7.98 -0.06
C HIS A 169 11.71 -7.45 0.32
N GLY A 170 12.35 -8.13 1.27
CA GLY A 170 13.77 -7.98 1.59
C GLY A 170 14.61 -9.11 1.00
N GLN A 171 15.90 -9.14 1.34
CA GLN A 171 16.85 -10.19 0.95
C GLN A 171 17.84 -10.45 2.10
N THR A 172 18.26 -11.70 2.25
CA THR A 172 19.39 -12.07 3.10
C THR A 172 20.70 -11.46 2.59
N ILE A 173 21.76 -11.50 3.40
CA ILE A 173 23.09 -10.99 3.01
C ILE A 173 23.60 -11.63 1.70
N ASN A 174 23.22 -12.89 1.43
CA ASN A 174 23.66 -13.60 0.23
C ASN A 174 22.75 -13.34 -0.99
N GLY A 175 21.72 -12.50 -0.86
CA GLY A 175 20.75 -12.23 -1.93
C GLY A 175 19.56 -13.18 -1.97
N ASP A 176 19.52 -14.21 -1.12
CA ASP A 176 18.37 -15.12 -1.06
C ASP A 176 17.14 -14.42 -0.45
N HIS A 177 15.95 -14.79 -0.90
CA HIS A 177 14.66 -14.37 -0.32
C HIS A 177 13.61 -15.48 -0.48
N GLY A 178 12.46 -15.33 0.18
CA GLY A 178 11.37 -16.32 0.17
C GLY A 178 11.25 -17.19 1.41
N GLY A 179 12.18 -17.04 2.34
CA GLY A 179 12.04 -17.50 3.71
C GLY A 179 11.21 -16.53 4.55
N GLY A 180 11.36 -16.66 5.86
CA GLY A 180 10.68 -15.83 6.86
C GLY A 180 11.66 -15.11 7.78
N ALA A 181 12.93 -14.98 7.39
CA ALA A 181 13.89 -14.23 8.18
C ALA A 181 13.51 -12.74 8.19
N PRO A 182 13.79 -11.99 9.26
CA PRO A 182 13.51 -10.56 9.33
C PRO A 182 14.04 -9.79 8.11
N GLU A 183 15.25 -10.13 7.64
CA GLU A 183 15.87 -9.51 6.48
C GLU A 183 15.12 -9.76 5.16
N GLU A 184 14.29 -10.80 5.09
CA GLU A 184 13.49 -11.17 3.91
C GLU A 184 12.07 -10.56 3.94
N VAL A 185 11.52 -10.29 5.12
CA VAL A 185 10.13 -9.84 5.30
C VAL A 185 10.01 -8.38 5.75
N GLU A 186 11.07 -7.80 6.31
CA GLU A 186 11.12 -6.38 6.65
C GLU A 186 11.63 -5.56 5.47
N THR A 187 10.88 -4.54 5.09
CA THR A 187 11.23 -3.63 3.99
C THR A 187 10.95 -2.18 4.38
N SER A 188 11.46 -1.25 3.60
CA SER A 188 11.23 0.18 3.82
C SER A 188 10.00 0.67 3.07
N LEU A 189 9.31 1.65 3.65
CA LEU A 189 8.26 2.41 2.99
C LEU A 189 8.50 3.90 3.24
N PHE A 190 8.62 4.65 2.15
CA PHE A 190 8.67 6.10 2.12
C PHE A 190 7.37 6.62 1.51
N ALA A 191 6.71 7.55 2.21
CA ALA A 191 5.50 8.17 1.74
C ALA A 191 5.61 9.70 1.82
N MET A 192 5.23 10.38 0.75
CA MET A 192 5.34 11.83 0.65
C MET A 192 4.10 12.41 -0.02
N SER A 193 3.56 13.47 0.60
CA SER A 193 2.52 14.30 0.02
C SER A 193 2.92 15.75 0.21
N LEU A 194 2.64 16.57 -0.80
CA LEU A 194 3.05 17.97 -0.85
C LEU A 194 1.98 18.92 -0.33
N GLN A 195 0.79 18.38 -0.04
CA GLN A 195 -0.26 19.14 0.62
C GLN A 195 0.09 19.37 2.08
N LYS A 196 -0.26 20.56 2.60
CA LYS A 196 -0.05 20.87 4.02
C LYS A 196 -0.84 19.89 4.86
N HIS A 197 -0.19 18.93 5.50
CA HIS A 197 -0.82 18.03 6.46
C HIS A 197 -1.36 18.81 7.66
N PRO A 198 -2.31 18.25 8.43
CA PRO A 198 -2.59 18.74 9.76
C PRO A 198 -1.27 18.74 10.54
N SER A 199 -0.65 19.91 10.70
CA SER A 199 0.54 20.08 11.53
C SER A 199 0.13 20.00 13.00
N SER A 200 -0.25 18.81 13.42
CA SER A 200 -0.44 18.42 14.80
C SER A 200 -0.39 16.91 14.80
N SER A 201 0.59 16.35 15.52
CA SER A 201 0.74 14.93 15.80
C SER A 201 -0.62 14.22 15.79
N LEU A 202 -0.72 13.17 14.98
CA LEU A 202 -1.81 12.21 15.09
C LEU A 202 -2.06 11.90 16.57
N PRO A 203 -3.32 11.61 16.97
CA PRO A 203 -3.61 11.25 18.34
C PRO A 203 -2.60 10.21 18.84
N THR A 204 -2.08 10.35 20.06
CA THR A 204 -1.02 9.48 20.59
C THR A 204 -1.41 7.99 20.54
N GLU A 205 -2.70 7.70 20.56
CA GLU A 205 -3.30 6.37 20.43
C GLU A 205 -3.11 5.74 19.03
N THR A 206 -2.90 6.57 18.02
CA THR A 206 -2.63 6.17 16.63
C THR A 206 -1.16 6.32 16.24
N ASP A 207 -0.33 6.92 17.11
CA ASP A 207 1.11 7.06 16.90
C ASP A 207 1.80 5.73 17.20
N SER A 208 2.21 5.04 16.14
CA SER A 208 2.98 3.81 16.24
C SER A 208 4.48 4.06 16.18
N SER A 209 4.91 5.33 16.16
CA SER A 209 6.29 5.68 15.90
C SER A 209 7.20 5.34 17.08
N SER A 210 8.32 4.70 16.75
CA SER A 210 9.44 4.47 17.65
C SER A 210 10.55 5.46 17.29
N CYS A 211 11.01 6.22 18.29
CA CYS A 211 12.00 7.27 18.04
C CYS A 211 13.35 6.93 18.64
N ARG A 212 14.40 7.03 17.82
CA ARG A 212 15.80 6.85 18.22
C ARG A 212 16.56 8.17 18.10
N LEU A 213 17.47 8.41 19.04
CA LEU A 213 18.41 9.53 18.97
C LEU A 213 19.59 9.11 18.09
N HIS A 214 19.71 9.73 16.92
CA HIS A 214 20.87 9.53 16.04
C HIS A 214 22.12 10.21 16.62
N MET A 215 23.31 9.76 16.21
CA MET A 215 24.61 10.24 16.74
C MET A 215 24.79 11.78 16.66
N GLU A 216 24.02 12.45 15.79
CA GLU A 216 24.01 13.91 15.61
C GLU A 216 22.95 14.66 16.45
N ARG A 217 22.34 14.02 17.46
CA ARG A 217 21.19 14.56 18.23
C ARG A 217 19.92 14.82 17.40
N ARG A 218 19.84 14.27 16.19
CA ARG A 218 18.60 14.25 15.41
C ARG A 218 17.71 13.12 15.93
N LYS A 219 16.47 13.44 16.33
CA LYS A 219 15.45 12.45 16.70
C LYS A 219 14.83 11.93 15.41
N ILE A 220 15.07 10.65 15.09
CA ILE A 220 14.44 9.97 13.95
C ILE A 220 13.33 9.10 14.52
N CYS A 221 12.12 9.28 14.04
CA CYS A 221 10.96 8.49 14.41
C CYS A 221 10.54 7.63 13.22
N THR A 222 10.35 6.35 13.45
CA THR A 222 9.94 5.36 12.44
C THR A 222 8.72 4.61 12.96
N SER A 223 7.68 4.56 12.14
CA SER A 223 6.52 3.71 12.34
C SER A 223 6.62 2.44 11.50
N SER A 224 5.69 1.51 11.72
CA SER A 224 5.58 0.27 10.96
C SER A 224 4.17 0.10 10.41
N ILE A 225 4.06 -0.55 9.27
CA ILE A 225 2.81 -0.96 8.65
C ILE A 225 2.91 -2.44 8.28
N ASP A 226 1.87 -3.21 8.57
CA ASP A 226 1.79 -4.59 8.12
C ASP A 226 1.50 -4.61 6.61
N GLN A 227 2.14 -5.50 5.85
CA GLN A 227 1.90 -5.62 4.41
C GLN A 227 0.42 -5.82 4.05
N LEU A 228 -0.33 -6.50 4.92
CA LEU A 228 -1.78 -6.72 4.77
C LEU A 228 -2.59 -5.40 4.81
N ASP A 229 -2.11 -4.40 5.54
CA ASP A 229 -2.77 -3.09 5.69
C ASP A 229 -2.67 -2.26 4.40
N PHE A 230 -1.74 -2.58 3.49
CA PHE A 230 -1.49 -1.78 2.29
C PHE A 230 -2.73 -1.71 1.37
N ALA A 231 -3.30 -2.85 1.00
CA ALA A 231 -4.47 -2.89 0.13
C ALA A 231 -5.66 -2.11 0.71
N ALA A 232 -5.91 -2.26 2.01
CA ALA A 232 -6.97 -1.54 2.69
C ALA A 232 -6.70 -0.02 2.70
N THR A 233 -5.46 0.37 3.04
CA THR A 233 -5.04 1.76 3.14
C THR A 233 -5.11 2.48 1.79
N VAL A 234 -4.56 1.88 0.73
CA VAL A 234 -4.57 2.48 -0.61
C VAL A 234 -5.98 2.54 -1.19
N SER A 235 -6.83 1.55 -0.92
CA SER A 235 -8.25 1.61 -1.30
C SER A 235 -8.96 2.80 -0.67
N ALA A 236 -8.74 3.04 0.62
CA ALA A 236 -9.29 4.20 1.33
C ALA A 236 -8.77 5.53 0.76
N LEU A 237 -7.47 5.63 0.48
CA LEU A 237 -6.85 6.81 -0.12
C LEU A 237 -7.43 7.15 -1.50
N LEU A 238 -7.73 6.12 -2.32
CA LEU A 238 -8.28 6.27 -3.66
C LEU A 238 -9.81 6.43 -3.71
N GLY A 239 -10.48 6.22 -2.57
CA GLY A 239 -11.94 6.23 -2.47
C GLY A 239 -12.61 5.08 -3.24
N ILE A 240 -11.98 3.90 -3.26
CA ILE A 240 -12.50 2.69 -3.94
C ILE A 240 -12.83 1.61 -2.89
N PRO A 241 -13.65 0.60 -3.24
CA PRO A 241 -13.94 -0.51 -2.35
C PRO A 241 -12.68 -1.29 -1.97
N TYR A 242 -12.62 -1.72 -0.70
CA TYR A 242 -11.58 -2.64 -0.23
C TYR A 242 -11.71 -4.00 -0.94
N PRO A 243 -10.59 -4.67 -1.28
CA PRO A 243 -10.64 -6.04 -1.78
C PRO A 243 -11.42 -6.94 -0.83
N PHE A 244 -12.33 -7.74 -1.36
CA PHE A 244 -13.26 -8.55 -0.56
C PHE A 244 -12.55 -9.45 0.45
N GLY A 245 -11.40 -10.04 0.10
CA GLY A 245 -10.63 -10.93 0.98
C GLY A 245 -9.65 -10.24 1.93
N SER A 246 -9.57 -8.90 1.87
CA SER A 246 -8.65 -8.14 2.72
C SER A 246 -9.02 -8.30 4.19
N ILE A 247 -8.02 -8.56 5.03
CA ILE A 247 -8.13 -8.52 6.50
C ILE A 247 -7.30 -7.39 7.10
N GLY A 248 -6.62 -6.60 6.26
CA GLY A 248 -5.86 -5.43 6.68
C GLY A 248 -6.73 -4.31 7.23
N ARG A 249 -6.09 -3.46 8.04
CA ARG A 249 -6.63 -2.25 8.62
C ARG A 249 -6.12 -1.04 7.85
N VAL A 250 -6.95 0.00 7.72
CA VAL A 250 -6.48 1.29 7.18
C VAL A 250 -5.44 1.90 8.13
N ASN A 251 -4.23 2.14 7.65
CA ASN A 251 -3.15 2.72 8.43
C ASN A 251 -3.40 4.23 8.67
N PRO A 252 -3.41 4.70 9.93
CA PRO A 252 -3.73 6.09 10.26
C PRO A 252 -2.69 7.09 9.74
N GLU A 253 -1.41 6.72 9.77
CA GLU A 253 -0.30 7.60 9.41
C GLU A 253 -0.28 7.88 7.91
N LEU A 254 -0.39 6.84 7.09
CA LEU A 254 -0.52 6.99 5.64
C LEU A 254 -1.83 7.68 5.25
N TYR A 255 -2.95 7.33 5.89
CA TYR A 255 -4.22 7.97 5.59
C TYR A 255 -4.23 9.47 5.92
N ALA A 256 -3.51 9.89 6.96
CA ALA A 256 -3.31 11.29 7.29
C ALA A 256 -2.53 12.09 6.24
N LEU A 257 -1.74 11.41 5.40
CA LEU A 257 -1.04 12.07 4.30
C LEU A 257 -2.02 12.61 3.23
N ALA A 258 -3.19 12.00 3.07
CA ALA A 258 -4.22 12.53 2.18
C ALA A 258 -5.10 13.62 2.80
N ALA A 259 -4.99 13.90 4.10
CA ALA A 259 -5.89 14.83 4.79
C ALA A 259 -5.84 16.27 4.23
N GLY A 260 -4.78 16.64 3.49
CA GLY A 260 -4.66 17.92 2.81
C GLY A 260 -5.36 18.01 1.46
N THR A 261 -5.67 16.88 0.82
CA THR A 261 -6.34 16.86 -0.49
C THR A 261 -7.87 16.90 -0.36
N TRP A 262 -8.40 16.72 0.85
CA TRP A 262 -9.84 16.67 1.06
C TRP A 262 -10.45 18.06 1.05
N ASN A 263 -11.48 18.24 0.23
CA ASN A 263 -12.33 19.43 0.29
C ASN A 263 -13.23 19.35 1.54
N LEU A 264 -12.66 19.71 2.69
CA LEU A 264 -13.29 19.62 4.01
C LEU A 264 -14.47 20.59 4.19
N ASP A 265 -14.68 21.52 3.26
CA ASP A 265 -15.77 22.50 3.31
C ASP A 265 -17.14 21.87 2.99
N ASN A 266 -17.18 20.70 2.35
CA ASN A 266 -18.42 19.95 2.10
C ASN A 266 -18.94 19.19 3.33
N PHE A 267 -18.18 19.16 4.43
CA PHE A 267 -18.52 18.45 5.67
C PHE A 267 -18.79 19.40 6.84
N THR A 268 -19.41 20.55 6.59
CA THR A 268 -19.97 21.35 7.69
C THR A 268 -21.17 20.60 8.28
N PRO A 269 -21.14 20.19 9.56
CA PRO A 269 -22.32 19.62 10.20
C PRO A 269 -23.46 20.64 10.13
N GLU A 270 -24.70 20.19 9.88
CA GLU A 270 -25.90 21.04 9.91
C GLU A 270 -26.06 21.79 11.25
N SER A 271 -25.37 21.34 12.30
CA SER A 271 -25.37 21.89 13.67
C SER A 271 -24.49 23.13 13.88
N GLY A 272 -23.80 23.66 12.85
CA GLY A 272 -23.04 24.92 12.97
C GLY A 272 -21.78 24.84 13.85
N ILE A 273 -21.33 23.62 14.20
CA ILE A 273 -20.13 23.39 15.01
C ILE A 273 -18.89 23.52 14.14
N ASN A 274 -17.99 24.42 14.51
CA ASN A 274 -16.73 24.63 13.81
C ASN A 274 -15.68 23.62 14.31
N LEU A 275 -15.69 22.40 13.76
CA LEU A 275 -14.69 21.36 14.06
C LEU A 275 -13.30 21.79 13.57
N SER A 276 -12.30 21.55 14.42
CA SER A 276 -10.89 21.66 14.04
C SER A 276 -10.54 20.69 12.91
N ARG A 277 -9.45 20.98 12.21
CA ARG A 277 -8.96 20.13 11.11
C ARG A 277 -8.67 18.69 11.57
N LEU A 278 -8.17 18.54 12.80
CA LEU A 278 -7.91 17.23 13.40
C LEU A 278 -9.20 16.46 13.67
N GLU A 279 -10.22 17.11 14.25
CA GLU A 279 -11.52 16.46 14.51
C GLU A 279 -12.20 16.03 13.21
N ARG A 280 -12.15 16.85 12.16
CA ARG A 280 -12.68 16.48 10.84
C ARG A 280 -11.94 15.27 10.27
N TRP A 281 -10.61 15.24 10.40
CA TRP A 281 -9.83 14.09 9.96
C TRP A 281 -10.19 12.82 10.75
N MET A 282 -10.28 12.92 12.08
CA MET A 282 -10.65 11.80 12.95
C MET A 282 -12.04 11.27 12.61
N GLN A 283 -13.01 12.15 12.37
CA GLN A 283 -14.37 11.75 11.97
C GLN A 283 -14.37 10.97 10.64
N ASN A 284 -13.61 11.45 9.65
CA ASN A 284 -13.46 10.76 8.37
C ASN A 284 -12.74 9.42 8.54
N TYR A 285 -11.68 9.37 9.35
CA TYR A 285 -10.94 8.15 9.62
C TYR A 285 -11.80 7.10 10.33
N VAL A 286 -12.63 7.50 11.30
CA VAL A 286 -13.60 6.62 11.96
C VAL A 286 -14.63 6.05 10.96
N ASN A 287 -15.12 6.87 10.02
CA ASN A 287 -16.04 6.39 8.98
C ASN A 287 -15.35 5.37 8.05
N VAL A 288 -14.11 5.63 7.67
CA VAL A 288 -13.29 4.73 6.85
C VAL A 288 -13.02 3.41 7.56
N LEU A 289 -12.65 3.45 8.85
CA LEU A 289 -12.48 2.26 9.68
C LEU A 289 -13.77 1.47 9.85
N CYS A 290 -14.92 2.14 9.98
CA CYS A 290 -16.22 1.48 10.02
C CYS A 290 -16.47 0.70 8.73
N MET A 291 -16.26 1.31 7.56
CA MET A 291 -16.40 0.62 6.28
C MET A 291 -15.42 -0.55 6.10
N ASN A 292 -14.17 -0.36 6.50
CA ASN A 292 -13.13 -1.41 6.46
C ASN A 292 -13.52 -2.59 7.36
N THR A 293 -13.94 -2.31 8.59
CA THR A 293 -14.46 -3.26 9.58
C THR A 293 -15.66 -4.05 9.03
N TRP A 294 -16.61 -3.39 8.38
CA TRP A 294 -17.75 -4.05 7.75
C TRP A 294 -17.37 -4.96 6.58
N GLN A 295 -16.37 -4.59 5.78
CA GLN A 295 -15.86 -5.46 4.73
C GLN A 295 -15.19 -6.72 5.33
N VAL A 296 -14.34 -6.57 6.34
CA VAL A 296 -13.70 -7.71 7.03
C VAL A 296 -14.76 -8.63 7.64
N LYS A 297 -15.79 -8.07 8.28
CA LYS A 297 -16.92 -8.86 8.80
C LYS A 297 -17.57 -9.70 7.72
N ARG A 298 -17.91 -9.05 6.60
CA ARG A 298 -18.57 -9.71 5.47
C ARG A 298 -17.71 -10.84 4.92
N TYR A 299 -16.40 -10.66 4.86
CA TYR A 299 -15.47 -11.71 4.46
C TYR A 299 -15.51 -12.90 5.44
N ILE A 300 -15.35 -12.64 6.74
CA ILE A 300 -15.36 -13.68 7.79
C ILE A 300 -16.70 -14.45 7.78
N ASP A 301 -17.83 -13.74 7.68
CA ASP A 301 -19.16 -14.37 7.64
C ASP A 301 -19.30 -15.33 6.44
N VAL A 302 -18.89 -14.87 5.23
CA VAL A 302 -18.97 -15.68 4.01
C VAL A 302 -17.99 -16.86 4.06
N TYR A 303 -16.76 -16.63 4.51
CA TYR A 303 -15.75 -17.67 4.65
C TYR A 303 -16.18 -18.74 5.67
N SER A 304 -16.68 -18.33 6.83
CA SER A 304 -17.17 -19.24 7.86
C SER A 304 -18.36 -20.08 7.39
N ALA A 305 -19.28 -19.47 6.64
CA ALA A 305 -20.45 -20.18 6.09
C ALA A 305 -20.12 -21.15 4.93
N SER A 306 -18.98 -20.98 4.25
CA SER A 306 -18.59 -21.80 3.09
C SER A 306 -17.44 -22.77 3.36
N SER A 307 -16.70 -22.59 4.45
CA SER A 307 -15.55 -23.43 4.81
C SER A 307 -15.98 -24.72 5.52
N VAL A 308 -15.35 -25.84 5.16
CA VAL A 308 -15.60 -27.17 5.77
C VAL A 308 -15.08 -27.24 7.21
N ILE A 309 -14.02 -26.50 7.53
CA ILE A 309 -13.41 -26.48 8.86
C ILE A 309 -13.83 -25.22 9.64
N GLY A 310 -14.08 -24.10 8.94
CA GLY A 310 -14.66 -22.87 9.50
C GLY A 310 -13.91 -22.26 10.69
N PHE A 311 -14.45 -21.19 11.24
CA PHE A 311 -14.08 -20.70 12.57
C PHE A 311 -15.00 -21.34 13.62
N SER A 312 -14.53 -21.45 14.87
CA SER A 312 -15.37 -22.01 15.93
C SER A 312 -16.57 -21.09 16.23
N ASP A 313 -17.69 -21.65 16.67
CA ASP A 313 -18.86 -20.87 17.10
C ASP A 313 -18.51 -19.84 18.17
N LYS A 314 -17.55 -20.18 19.04
CA LYS A 314 -17.04 -19.28 20.08
C LYS A 314 -16.34 -18.06 19.48
N ASP A 315 -15.47 -18.27 18.49
CA ASP A 315 -14.76 -17.18 17.82
C ASP A 315 -15.73 -16.32 17.02
N MET A 316 -16.68 -16.94 16.32
CA MET A 316 -17.72 -16.23 15.56
C MET A 316 -18.62 -15.38 16.47
N SER A 317 -18.99 -15.90 17.64
CA SER A 317 -19.75 -15.13 18.64
C SER A 317 -18.93 -13.95 19.17
N HIS A 318 -17.65 -14.19 19.53
CA HIS A 318 -16.78 -13.14 20.04
C HIS A 318 -16.58 -12.01 19.02
N VAL A 319 -16.32 -12.37 17.77
CA VAL A 319 -16.16 -11.41 16.66
C VAL A 319 -17.47 -10.65 16.43
N SER A 320 -18.62 -11.31 16.47
CA SER A 320 -19.93 -10.66 16.34
C SER A 320 -20.21 -9.66 17.46
N ASP A 321 -19.83 -9.97 18.70
CA ASP A 321 -19.96 -9.08 19.85
C ASP A 321 -19.08 -7.84 19.71
N LEU A 322 -17.85 -7.99 19.20
CA LEU A 322 -16.95 -6.87 18.90
C LEU A 322 -17.56 -5.95 17.83
N TYR A 323 -18.11 -6.52 16.75
CA TYR A 323 -18.77 -5.73 15.71
C TYR A 323 -20.02 -5.00 16.21
N ALA A 324 -20.83 -5.62 17.07
CA ALA A 324 -21.99 -4.99 17.66
C ALA A 324 -21.60 -3.78 18.52
N GLN A 325 -20.60 -3.95 19.39
CA GLN A 325 -20.06 -2.87 20.22
C GLN A 325 -19.51 -1.72 19.39
N ALA A 326 -18.68 -2.02 18.38
CA ALA A 326 -18.11 -0.99 17.50
C ALA A 326 -19.20 -0.21 16.73
N ARG A 327 -20.21 -0.91 16.21
CA ARG A 327 -21.35 -0.29 15.53
C ARG A 327 -22.14 0.62 16.47
N ASP A 328 -22.42 0.16 17.68
CA ASP A 328 -23.22 0.93 18.63
C ASP A 328 -22.45 2.20 19.05
N ILE A 329 -21.14 2.11 19.32
CA ILE A 329 -20.28 3.29 19.59
C ILE A 329 -20.33 4.28 18.42
N TRP A 330 -20.16 3.80 17.18
CA TRP A 330 -20.17 4.64 15.99
C TRP A 330 -21.52 5.37 15.78
N LEU A 331 -22.65 4.69 16.03
CA LEU A 331 -23.98 5.29 15.93
C LEU A 331 -24.16 6.44 16.94
N HIS A 332 -23.73 6.25 18.20
CA HIS A 332 -23.80 7.31 19.22
C HIS A 332 -22.92 8.51 18.85
N THR A 333 -21.70 8.27 18.33
CA THR A 333 -20.84 9.37 17.86
C THR A 333 -21.48 10.16 16.71
N LYS A 334 -22.21 9.49 15.81
CA LYS A 334 -22.92 10.16 14.72
C LYS A 334 -24.11 10.98 15.25
N GLU A 335 -24.85 10.45 16.22
CA GLU A 335 -26.01 11.11 16.81
C GLU A 335 -25.62 12.34 17.64
N ASP A 336 -24.56 12.28 18.45
CA ASP A 336 -24.05 13.40 19.26
C ASP A 336 -23.61 14.61 18.42
N VAL A 337 -23.11 14.38 17.20
CA VAL A 337 -22.77 15.45 16.24
C VAL A 337 -24.02 16.13 15.66
N THR A 338 -25.13 15.39 15.59
CA THR A 338 -26.43 15.88 15.06
C THR A 338 -27.39 16.43 16.12
N SER A 339 -27.16 16.14 17.41
CA SER A 339 -28.13 16.39 18.50
C SER A 339 -27.83 17.62 19.38
N LEU A 340 -26.83 18.44 19.03
CA LEU A 340 -26.58 19.69 19.77
C LEU A 340 -27.72 20.70 19.56
N PRO A 341 -28.22 21.34 20.62
CA PRO A 341 -29.47 22.09 20.58
C PRO A 341 -29.33 23.29 19.63
N GLN A 342 -30.27 23.39 18.68
CA GLN A 342 -30.52 24.62 17.94
C GLN A 342 -30.82 25.72 18.96
N LEU A 343 -29.84 26.59 19.21
CA LEU A 343 -30.06 27.83 19.95
C LEU A 343 -30.83 28.77 19.00
N ASN A 344 -32.09 28.97 19.37
CA ASN A 344 -33.13 29.79 18.72
C ASN A 344 -32.65 31.10 18.10
#